data_AF-A0AAE1RMQ4-F1
#
_entry.id   AF-A0AAE1RMQ4-F1
#
_cell.length_a   1.000
_cell.length_b   1.000
_cell.length_c   1.000
_cell.angle_alpha   90.00
_cell.angle_beta   90.00
_cell.angle_gamma   90.00
#
_symmetry.space_group_name_H-M   'P 1'
#
loop_
_entity.id
_entity.type
_entity.pdbx_description
1 polymer ?
#
loop_
_entity_poly.entity_id
_entity_poly.type
_entity_poly.pdbx_seq_one_letter_code
_entity_poly.pdbx_strand_id
1 'polypeptide(L)'
;MDESSSFQSLCALLWRAVTRARKFPACKMTTFRMAVNCCQRFQPKLNPLYFGNAIQSIPTYASAGDALSNDRHWCAEQLNKKVKAHDDVMVRKYVEDWDCGVRV
;
A
#
# COMPACT_ATOMS: atom_id res chain seq x y z
N MET A 1 17.62 -8.12 -5.55
CA MET A 1 17.00 -6.97 -4.85
C MET A 1 15.91 -6.48 -5.77
N ASP A 2 14.66 -6.53 -5.36
CA ASP A 2 13.56 -6.07 -6.21
C ASP A 2 13.63 -4.55 -6.39
N GLU A 3 13.69 -4.09 -7.63
CA GLU A 3 13.72 -2.66 -7.94
C GLU A 3 12.39 -2.02 -7.51
N SER A 4 12.45 -1.05 -6.60
CA SER A 4 11.29 -0.23 -6.21
C SER A 4 11.08 0.88 -7.22
N SER A 5 9.84 1.12 -7.64
CA SER A 5 9.55 2.18 -8.61
C SER A 5 9.88 3.58 -8.09
N SER A 6 10.02 4.56 -8.99
CA SER A 6 10.21 5.98 -8.63
C SER A 6 9.06 6.47 -7.73
N PHE A 7 7.83 6.03 -8.00
CA PHE A 7 6.66 6.34 -7.17
C PHE A 7 6.79 5.78 -5.74
N GLN A 8 7.20 4.51 -5.60
CA GLN A 8 7.41 3.89 -4.28
C GLN A 8 8.55 4.57 -3.52
N SER A 9 9.63 4.95 -4.22
CA SER A 9 10.77 5.67 -3.64
C SER A 9 10.38 7.06 -3.13
N LEU A 10 9.53 7.78 -3.86
CA LEU A 10 8.99 9.07 -3.44
C LEU A 10 8.03 8.92 -2.25
N CYS A 11 7.14 7.93 -2.29
CA CYS A 11 6.22 7.64 -1.19
C CYS A 11 6.99 7.28 0.09
N ALA A 12 8.05 6.48 -0.02
CA ALA A 12 8.93 6.15 1.09
C ALA A 12 9.57 7.40 1.71
N LEU A 13 10.08 8.31 0.88
CA LEU A 13 10.63 9.59 1.36
C LEU A 13 9.57 10.43 2.09
N LEU A 14 8.36 10.53 1.51
CA LEU A 14 7.25 11.28 2.10
C LEU A 14 6.80 10.68 3.44
N TRP A 15 6.66 9.35 3.52
CA TRP A 15 6.28 8.65 4.74
C TRP A 15 7.27 8.96 5.87
N ARG A 16 8.58 8.88 5.58
CA ARG A 16 9.63 9.21 6.54
C ARG A 16 9.59 10.68 6.96
N ALA A 17 9.47 11.60 5.99
CA ALA A 17 9.46 13.03 6.27
C ALA A 17 8.30 13.43 7.17
N VAL A 18 7.09 12.92 6.88
CA VAL A 18 5.89 13.16 7.69
C VAL A 18 6.01 12.51 9.07
N THR A 19 6.51 11.28 9.15
CA THR A 19 6.72 10.59 10.45
C THR A 19 7.70 11.35 11.33
N ARG A 20 8.80 11.86 10.75
CA ARG A 20 9.79 12.69 11.43
C ARG A 20 9.19 14.00 11.93
N ALA A 21 8.41 14.69 11.08
CA ALA A 21 7.79 15.96 11.43
C ALA A 21 6.77 15.82 12.57
N ARG A 22 6.06 14.68 12.64
CA ARG A 22 5.07 14.39 13.67
C ARG A 22 5.65 14.02 15.04
N LYS A 23 6.96 13.70 15.11
CA LYS A 23 7.68 13.41 16.37
C LYS A 23 6.99 12.38 17.28
N PHE A 24 6.46 11.31 16.68
CA PHE A 24 5.83 10.25 17.46
C PHE A 24 6.86 9.48 18.32
N PRO A 25 6.42 8.89 19.46
CA PRO A 25 7.22 7.90 20.17
C PRO A 25 7.63 6.76 19.24
N ALA A 26 8.84 6.20 19.40
CA ALA A 26 9.37 5.17 18.51
C ALA A 26 8.44 3.95 18.36
N CYS A 27 7.74 3.56 19.43
CA CYS A 27 6.80 2.44 19.43
C CYS A 27 5.46 2.73 18.74
N LYS A 28 5.15 3.99 18.39
CA LYS A 28 3.87 4.35 17.79
C LYS A 28 3.77 3.74 16.40
N MET A 29 2.73 2.95 16.15
CA MET A 29 2.46 2.42 14.82
C MET A 29 2.08 3.56 13.87
N THR A 30 2.70 3.57 12.69
CA THR A 30 2.38 4.47 11.58
C THR A 30 1.83 3.67 10.41
N THR A 31 1.05 4.34 9.57
CA THR A 31 0.43 3.70 8.40
C THR A 31 0.62 4.58 7.18
N PHE A 32 1.04 3.98 6.07
CA PHE A 32 1.04 4.59 4.75
C PHE A 32 0.10 3.82 3.85
N ARG A 33 -0.88 4.50 3.25
CA ARG A 33 -1.89 3.86 2.38
C ARG A 33 -1.60 4.20 0.92
N MET A 34 -1.45 3.18 0.08
CA MET A 34 -1.31 3.36 -1.37
C MET A 34 -2.62 2.99 -2.06
N ALA A 35 -3.00 3.77 -3.07
CA ALA A 35 -4.05 3.38 -4.00
C ALA A 35 -3.45 2.47 -5.08
N VAL A 36 -4.08 1.33 -5.34
CA VAL A 36 -3.67 0.38 -6.36
C VAL A 36 -4.75 0.28 -7.42
N ASN A 37 -4.35 0.38 -8.68
CA ASN A 37 -5.22 0.09 -9.82
C ASN A 37 -5.40 -1.42 -9.94
N CYS A 38 -6.64 -1.89 -9.77
CA CYS A 38 -7.03 -3.29 -9.82
C CYS A 38 -7.39 -3.75 -11.24
N CYS A 39 -7.64 -2.85 -12.20
CA CYS A 39 -8.07 -3.21 -13.56
C CYS A 39 -7.15 -4.25 -14.22
N GLN A 40 -5.83 -4.07 -14.04
CA GLN A 40 -4.83 -4.97 -14.62
C GLN A 40 -4.48 -6.18 -13.75
N ARG A 41 -5.01 -6.24 -12.53
CA ARG A 41 -4.70 -7.27 -11.53
C ARG A 41 -5.71 -8.40 -11.51
N PHE A 42 -6.91 -8.16 -12.02
CA PHE A 42 -7.90 -9.21 -12.19
C PHE A 42 -7.47 -10.26 -13.22
N GLN A 43 -7.93 -11.49 -13.02
CA GLN A 43 -7.91 -12.56 -14.03
C GLN A 43 -9.34 -13.08 -14.27
N PRO A 44 -9.94 -12.83 -15.45
CA PRO A 44 -9.42 -12.01 -16.57
C PRO A 44 -9.33 -10.52 -16.21
N LYS A 45 -8.43 -9.79 -16.89
CA LYS A 45 -8.27 -8.33 -16.70
C LYS A 45 -9.59 -7.62 -17.02
N LEU A 46 -9.87 -6.53 -16.31
CA LEU A 46 -11.01 -5.69 -16.65
C LEU A 46 -10.84 -5.05 -18.02
N ASN A 47 -11.96 -4.72 -18.65
CA ASN A 47 -11.98 -3.99 -19.90
C ASN A 47 -11.17 -2.67 -19.74
N PRO A 48 -10.25 -2.32 -20.66
CA PRO A 48 -9.54 -1.04 -20.62
C PRO A 48 -10.46 0.19 -20.58
N LEU A 49 -11.69 0.07 -21.07
CA LEU A 49 -12.74 1.09 -21.07
C LEU A 49 -13.70 0.98 -19.87
N TYR A 50 -13.38 0.18 -18.86
CA TYR A 50 -14.18 0.08 -17.65
C TYR A 50 -14.27 1.44 -16.96
N PHE A 51 -15.49 1.97 -16.85
CA PHE A 51 -15.78 3.31 -16.32
C PHE A 51 -16.03 3.33 -14.80
N GLY A 52 -16.10 2.16 -14.15
CA GLY A 52 -16.33 2.09 -12.71
C GLY A 52 -15.05 2.31 -11.88
N ASN A 53 -15.21 2.33 -10.55
CA ASN A 53 -14.10 2.39 -9.62
C ASN A 53 -13.47 1.00 -9.43
N ALA A 54 -12.23 0.84 -9.90
CA ALA A 54 -11.42 -0.36 -9.68
C ALA A 54 -10.08 0.01 -9.02
N ILE A 55 -10.17 0.73 -7.91
CA ILE A 55 -9.02 1.06 -7.06
C ILE A 55 -9.24 0.52 -5.66
N GLN A 56 -8.17 -0.02 -5.05
CA GLN A 56 -8.19 -0.45 -3.65
C GLN A 56 -7.06 0.22 -2.87
N SER A 57 -7.33 0.51 -1.59
CA SER A 57 -6.38 1.17 -0.70
C SER A 57 -5.66 0.14 0.17
N ILE A 58 -4.37 -0.09 -0.10
CA ILE A 58 -3.55 -1.04 0.65
C ILE A 58 -2.77 -0.34 1.76
N PRO A 59 -2.93 -0.74 3.04
CA PRO A 59 -2.15 -0.18 4.12
C PRO A 59 -0.81 -0.91 4.32
N THR A 60 0.25 -0.12 4.48
CA THR A 60 1.57 -0.55 4.95
C THR A 60 1.78 -0.02 6.36
N TYR A 61 2.24 -0.88 7.26
CA TYR A 61 2.42 -0.55 8.68
C TYR A 61 3.89 -0.65 9.04
N ALA A 62 4.37 0.28 9.87
CA ALA A 62 5.66 0.22 10.54
C ALA A 62 5.63 1.11 11.78
N SER A 63 6.42 0.79 12.81
CA SER A 63 6.59 1.70 13.94
C SER A 63 7.29 2.99 13.48
N ALA A 64 7.07 4.09 14.21
CA ALA A 64 7.75 5.35 13.92
C ALA A 64 9.28 5.18 14.05
N GLY A 65 9.73 4.34 14.97
CA GLY A 65 11.13 3.92 15.10
C GLY A 65 11.63 3.25 13.82
N ASP A 66 10.97 2.18 13.36
CA ASP A 66 11.40 1.45 12.16
C ASP A 66 11.43 2.33 10.92
N ALA A 67 10.40 3.18 10.74
CA ALA A 67 10.32 4.09 9.60
C ALA A 67 11.45 5.13 9.58
N LEU A 68 11.97 5.54 10.75
CA LEU A 68 13.01 6.56 10.87
C LEU A 68 14.43 5.98 10.95
N SER A 69 14.59 4.84 11.63
CA SER A 69 15.89 4.20 11.90
C SER A 69 16.44 3.41 10.71
N ASN A 70 15.57 2.83 9.87
CA ASN A 70 16.01 2.20 8.63
C ASN A 70 16.34 3.27 7.58
N ASP A 71 16.74 2.87 6.37
CA ASP A 71 16.95 3.78 5.25
C ASP A 71 15.68 3.94 4.37
N ARG A 72 15.77 4.80 3.34
CA ARG A 72 14.68 5.00 2.38
C ARG A 72 14.36 3.72 1.62
N HIS A 73 15.38 2.91 1.31
CA HIS A 73 15.23 1.69 0.52
C HIS A 73 14.37 0.67 1.24
N TRP A 74 14.56 0.50 2.55
CA TRP A 74 13.73 -0.35 3.39
C TRP A 74 12.26 0.08 3.36
N CYS A 75 11.97 1.38 3.51
CA CYS A 75 10.60 1.89 3.43
C CYS A 75 9.98 1.60 2.05
N ALA A 76 10.73 1.83 0.97
CA ALA A 76 10.27 1.55 -0.39
C ALA A 76 10.04 0.05 -0.63
N GLU A 77 10.87 -0.80 -0.04
CA GLU A 77 10.72 -2.25 -0.07
C GLU A 77 9.44 -2.71 0.64
N GLN A 78 9.10 -2.14 1.81
CA GLN A 78 7.84 -2.47 2.49
C GLN A 78 6.62 -2.08 1.64
N LEU A 79 6.65 -0.91 1.01
CA LEU A 79 5.61 -0.48 0.06
C LEU A 79 5.53 -1.44 -1.13
N ASN A 80 6.67 -1.84 -1.70
CA ASN A 80 6.73 -2.75 -2.84
C ASN A 80 6.19 -4.14 -2.51
N LYS A 81 6.55 -4.70 -1.36
CA LYS A 81 6.02 -5.99 -0.87
C LYS A 81 4.50 -5.96 -0.78
N LYS A 82 3.92 -4.89 -0.24
CA LYS A 82 2.46 -4.74 -0.15
C LYS A 82 1.80 -4.59 -1.52
N VAL A 83 2.39 -3.83 -2.44
CA VAL A 83 1.88 -3.67 -3.81
C VAL A 83 1.96 -4.99 -4.60
N LYS A 84 3.04 -5.76 -4.45
CA LYS A 84 3.23 -7.04 -5.13
C LYS A 84 2.29 -8.13 -4.62
N ALA A 85 2.09 -8.19 -3.31
CA ALA A 85 1.19 -9.16 -2.69
C ALA A 85 -0.30 -8.93 -2.99
N HIS A 86 -0.66 -7.77 -3.57
CA HIS A 86 -2.04 -7.43 -3.88
C HIS A 86 -2.43 -7.92 -5.30
N ASP A 87 -2.54 -9.23 -5.45
CA ASP A 87 -2.90 -9.92 -6.71
C ASP A 87 -4.42 -10.13 -6.89
N ASP A 88 -4.84 -10.88 -7.92
CA ASP A 88 -6.26 -11.18 -8.20
C ASP A 88 -6.98 -11.75 -6.98
N VAL A 89 -6.35 -12.71 -6.30
CA VAL A 89 -6.92 -13.39 -5.12
C VAL A 89 -7.16 -12.38 -4.00
N MET A 90 -6.16 -11.53 -3.70
CA MET A 90 -6.30 -10.51 -2.68
C MET A 90 -7.30 -9.42 -3.05
N VAL A 91 -7.37 -9.02 -4.32
CA VAL A 91 -8.35 -8.04 -4.79
C VAL A 91 -9.77 -8.56 -4.59
N ARG A 92 -10.04 -9.83 -4.97
CA ARG A 92 -11.35 -10.47 -4.81
C ARG A 92 -11.72 -10.63 -3.35
N LYS A 93 -10.80 -11.09 -2.52
CA LYS A 93 -11.00 -11.20 -1.08
C LYS A 93 -11.40 -9.85 -0.46
N TYR A 94 -10.76 -8.76 -0.88
CA TYR A 94 -11.11 -7.42 -0.37
C TYR A 94 -12.53 -6.99 -0.76
N VAL A 95 -13.03 -7.44 -1.93
CA VAL A 95 -14.43 -7.22 -2.36
C VAL A 95 -15.39 -8.08 -1.54
N GLU A 96 -15.04 -9.34 -1.29
CA GLU A 96 -15.83 -10.27 -0.47
C GLU A 96 -15.96 -9.76 0.97
N ASP A 97 -14.84 -9.38 1.59
CA ASP A 97 -14.80 -8.82 2.95
C ASP A 97 -15.65 -7.53 3.04
N TRP A 98 -15.63 -6.71 1.98
CA TRP A 98 -16.46 -5.51 1.89
C TRP A 98 -17.96 -5.85 1.77
N ASP A 99 -18.35 -6.80 0.91
CA ASP A 99 -19.75 -7.21 0.76
C ASP A 99 -20.30 -7.84 2.05
N CYS A 100 -19.51 -8.67 2.74
CA CYS A 100 -19.88 -9.21 4.04
C CYS A 100 -20.07 -8.13 5.11
N GLY A 101 -19.22 -7.11 5.11
CA GLY A 101 -19.30 -5.99 6.06
C GLY A 101 -20.46 -5.02 5.80
N VAL A 102 -20.95 -4.92 4.55
CA VAL A 102 -22.11 -4.10 4.17
C VAL A 102 -23.45 -4.76 4.53
N ARG A 103 -23.46 -6.08 4.73
CA ARG A 103 -24.67 -6.85 5.08
C ARG A 103 -25.01 -6.85 6.58
N VAL A 104 -24.43 -5.94 7.38
CA VAL A 104 -24.70 -5.72 8.81
C VAL A 104 -25.29 -4.33 9.00
#